data_AF-A0A9D1ZWB6-F1
#
_entry.id   AF-A0A9D1ZWB6-F1
#
_cell.length_a   1.000
_cell.length_b   1.000
_cell.length_c   1.000
_cell.angle_alpha   90.00
_cell.angle_beta   90.00
_cell.angle_gamma   90.00
#
_symmetry.space_group_name_H-M   'P 1'
#
loop_
_entity.id
_entity.type
_entity.pdbx_description
1 polymer ?
#
loop_
_entity_poly.entity_id
_entity_poly.type
_entity_poly.pdbx_seq_one_letter_code
_entity_poly.pdbx_strand_id
1 'polypeptide(L)'
;MRIAVQAGDRDFEIECKEGDDLLSLLQAAGVNIPAGCGGRGTCGKCRVQVRGGSFGGEWQEVLACRTEAEDGLFVRAGEYAGGGLTEGELGAAECDGEEGIGLAVDIGTTTVAYALCDLKSGAVLEKCAELNRQASFGADVISRIMSAEEGNADLLAAAVRGQIEETILRLKENHSIKELKKVAVCGNTTMLHLFCGEDVSGIGRYPFTPAFTEYRRLSGAQVGLSAAEVHILPSVSAYVGADIVAGAIAAGLDREEALLVDIGTNGEMLAHAHGKFVCTSTAAGPCFEGANIECGTGGVAGAIDGVSLSGGKISYTTIGGEPPRGICGAGLVDALAVMLKSGVIDETGAFEEGEKFEIGGGVYISQKDVRNYQLAKSAIYSGIRVLAARAGLTLAEMRLYIAGGLGFYLDGENARKTGLLPAENAPLQTVIGNAALAGTRLCMLSKRALERAVRLAKETEYIDLSADADFMDEYIGNMGFESGEN
;
A
#
# COMPACT_ATOMS: atom_id res chain seq x y z
N MET A 1 31.17 13.55 12.88
CA MET A 1 30.94 14.42 11.70
C MET A 1 29.51 14.90 11.76
N ARG A 2 29.17 15.96 11.04
CA ARG A 2 27.81 16.50 11.01
C ARG A 2 27.32 16.75 9.60
N ILE A 3 26.06 16.39 9.39
CA ILE A 3 25.31 16.75 8.19
C ILE A 3 24.18 17.69 8.56
N ALA A 4 23.92 18.67 7.69
CA ALA A 4 22.78 19.58 7.81
C ALA A 4 21.65 19.08 6.92
N VAL A 5 20.45 18.94 7.46
CA VAL A 5 19.29 18.38 6.77
C VAL A 5 18.16 19.39 6.72
N GLN A 6 17.65 19.61 5.51
CA GLN A 6 16.41 20.33 5.23
C GLN A 6 15.36 19.30 4.80
N ALA A 7 14.33 19.10 5.62
CA ALA A 7 13.21 18.20 5.38
C ALA A 7 11.89 18.95 5.49
N GLY A 8 11.26 19.25 4.35
CA GLY A 8 10.07 20.12 4.34
C GLY A 8 10.40 21.51 4.90
N ASP A 9 9.69 21.90 5.97
CA ASP A 9 9.90 23.16 6.71
C ASP A 9 10.88 23.02 7.90
N ARG A 10 11.46 21.82 8.11
CA ARG A 10 12.37 21.53 9.22
C ARG A 10 13.83 21.60 8.76
N ASP A 11 14.64 22.39 9.46
CA ASP A 11 16.10 22.42 9.31
C ASP A 11 16.76 21.95 10.62
N PHE A 12 17.63 20.94 10.55
CA PHE A 12 18.33 20.39 11.71
C PHE A 12 19.67 19.72 11.35
N GLU A 13 20.48 19.41 12.36
CA GLU A 13 21.77 18.70 12.20
C GLU A 13 21.67 17.27 12.70
N ILE A 14 22.32 16.33 12.00
CA ILE A 14 22.47 14.93 12.41
C ILE A 14 23.97 14.67 12.65
N GLU A 15 24.30 14.05 13.78
CA GLU A 15 25.65 13.54 14.02
C GLU A 15 25.83 12.18 13.32
N CYS A 16 26.92 12.06 12.55
CA CYS A 16 27.26 10.85 11.81
C CYS A 16 28.72 10.41 12.02
N LYS A 17 28.96 9.14 11.72
CA LYS A 17 30.27 8.47 11.69
C LYS A 17 30.65 8.12 10.25
N GLU A 18 31.94 7.85 10.07
CA GLU A 18 32.49 7.49 8.76
C GLU A 18 31.94 6.13 8.33
N GLY A 19 31.34 6.10 7.14
CA GLY A 19 30.64 4.93 6.60
C GLY A 19 29.15 4.82 6.97
N ASP A 20 28.57 5.76 7.72
CA ASP A 20 27.13 5.76 7.96
C ASP A 20 26.37 6.00 6.64
N ASP A 21 25.35 5.19 6.35
CA ASP A 21 24.52 5.38 5.17
C ASP A 21 23.52 6.54 5.36
N LEU A 22 23.39 7.37 4.33
CA LEU A 22 22.58 8.57 4.40
C LEU A 22 21.08 8.26 4.59
N LEU A 23 20.58 7.14 4.05
CA LEU A 23 19.16 6.78 4.20
C LEU A 23 18.83 6.46 5.66
N SER A 24 19.59 5.60 6.32
CA SER A 24 19.34 5.20 7.70
C SER A 24 19.46 6.38 8.67
N LEU A 25 20.42 7.29 8.44
CA LEU A 25 20.53 8.51 9.24
C LEU A 25 19.30 9.40 9.11
N LEU A 26 18.85 9.64 7.88
CA LEU A 26 17.66 10.45 7.63
C LEU A 26 16.41 9.79 8.25
N GLN A 27 16.24 8.48 8.10
CA GLN A 27 15.12 7.74 8.68
C GLN A 27 15.17 7.73 10.22
N ALA A 28 16.35 7.53 10.82
CA ALA A 28 16.55 7.57 12.26
C ALA A 28 16.27 8.96 12.86
N ALA A 29 16.54 10.02 12.10
CA ALA A 29 16.20 11.39 12.47
C ALA A 29 14.75 11.79 12.15
N GLY A 30 13.90 10.84 11.75
CA GLY A 30 12.49 11.09 11.48
C GLY A 30 12.21 11.87 10.20
N VAL A 31 13.12 11.81 9.21
CA VAL A 31 12.86 12.27 7.85
C VAL A 31 12.15 11.17 7.09
N ASN A 32 10.94 11.48 6.63
CA ASN A 32 10.07 10.51 5.96
C ASN A 32 10.50 10.30 4.50
N ILE A 33 11.46 9.40 4.28
CA ILE A 33 11.95 9.02 2.95
C ILE A 33 11.53 7.58 2.64
N PRO A 34 10.74 7.34 1.57
CA PRO A 34 10.34 6.00 1.18
C PRO A 34 11.54 5.23 0.62
N ALA A 35 11.67 3.97 1.02
CA ALA A 35 12.78 3.11 0.59
C ALA A 35 12.29 1.69 0.27
N GLY A 36 11.33 1.55 -0.65
CA GLY A 36 10.68 0.26 -0.97
C GLY A 36 11.60 -0.89 -1.43
N CYS A 37 12.89 -0.62 -1.72
CA CYS A 37 13.88 -1.68 -2.00
C CYS A 37 14.78 -2.06 -0.81
N GLY A 38 14.63 -1.45 0.37
CA GLY A 38 15.45 -1.78 1.56
C GLY A 38 16.89 -1.34 1.40
N GLY A 39 17.10 -0.20 0.77
CA GLY A 39 18.43 0.36 0.55
C GLY A 39 19.26 -0.27 -0.58
N ARG A 40 18.68 -1.21 -1.34
CA ARG A 40 19.37 -1.86 -2.48
C ARG A 40 19.63 -0.93 -3.69
N GLY A 41 19.06 0.27 -3.70
CA GLY A 41 19.20 1.25 -4.80
C GLY A 41 18.36 0.95 -6.04
N THR A 42 17.45 -0.04 -5.99
CA THR A 42 16.69 -0.48 -7.17
C THR A 42 15.35 0.22 -7.36
N CYS A 43 14.72 0.70 -6.28
CA CYS A 43 13.39 1.32 -6.38
C CYS A 43 13.39 2.82 -6.71
N GLY A 44 14.52 3.52 -6.56
CA GLY A 44 14.60 4.97 -6.77
C GLY A 44 13.83 5.86 -5.75
N LYS A 45 13.02 5.28 -4.84
CA LYS A 45 12.13 6.03 -3.93
C LYS A 45 12.86 6.91 -2.90
N CYS A 46 14.13 6.62 -2.58
CA CYS A 46 14.91 7.35 -1.56
C CYS A 46 15.72 8.54 -2.11
N ARG A 47 15.24 9.14 -3.19
CA ARG A 47 15.94 10.20 -3.92
C ARG A 47 15.95 11.50 -3.12
N VAL A 48 17.14 12.06 -2.93
CA VAL A 48 17.38 13.31 -2.18
C VAL A 48 18.34 14.19 -2.97
N GLN A 49 18.40 15.48 -2.61
CA GLN A 49 19.41 16.39 -3.14
C GLN A 49 20.52 16.58 -2.10
N VAL A 50 21.77 16.53 -2.52
CA VAL A 50 22.94 16.77 -1.67
C VAL A 50 23.85 17.83 -2.26
N ARG A 51 24.59 18.54 -1.39
CA ARG A 51 25.72 19.42 -1.74
C ARG A 51 26.68 19.50 -0.56
N GLY A 52 27.85 20.07 -0.74
CA GLY A 52 28.92 20.09 0.26
C GLY A 52 29.71 18.78 0.28
N GLY A 53 30.78 18.73 1.09
CA GLY A 53 31.68 17.58 1.11
C GLY A 53 32.29 17.26 -0.28
N SER A 54 32.30 15.98 -0.63
CA SER A 54 32.72 15.43 -1.92
C SER A 54 31.80 15.82 -3.09
N PHE A 55 30.58 16.30 -2.82
CA PHE A 55 29.60 16.71 -3.84
C PHE A 55 29.75 18.18 -4.28
N GLY A 56 30.72 18.91 -3.73
CA GLY A 56 31.02 20.29 -4.16
C GLY A 56 29.89 21.29 -3.84
N GLY A 57 29.84 22.43 -4.52
CA GLY A 57 28.92 23.53 -4.18
C GLY A 57 27.51 23.43 -4.76
N GLU A 58 27.31 22.60 -5.78
CA GLU A 58 26.03 22.49 -6.52
C GLU A 58 25.15 21.37 -5.97
N TRP A 59 23.83 21.53 -6.13
CA TRP A 59 22.88 20.49 -5.73
C TRP A 59 22.90 19.34 -6.73
N GLN A 60 23.22 18.16 -6.24
CA GLN A 60 23.22 16.92 -7.00
C GLN A 60 22.15 15.99 -6.46
N GLU A 61 21.45 15.31 -7.35
CA GLU A 61 20.45 14.33 -6.97
C GLU A 61 21.08 12.95 -6.80
N VAL A 62 20.85 12.33 -5.65
CA VAL A 62 21.43 11.04 -5.29
C VAL A 62 20.37 10.13 -4.66
N LEU A 63 20.65 8.83 -4.64
CA LEU A 63 19.86 7.88 -3.86
C LEU A 63 20.44 7.83 -2.45
N ALA A 64 19.67 8.22 -1.44
CA ALA A 64 20.15 8.25 -0.05
C ALA A 64 20.75 6.90 0.40
N CYS A 65 20.18 5.77 -0.06
CA CYS A 65 20.69 4.44 0.28
C CYS A 65 22.02 4.04 -0.38
N ARG A 66 22.50 4.83 -1.35
CA ARG A 66 23.76 4.60 -2.08
C ARG A 66 24.77 5.71 -1.81
N THR A 67 24.50 6.56 -0.82
CA THR A 67 25.32 7.71 -0.47
C THR A 67 25.74 7.57 0.99
N GLU A 68 27.04 7.69 1.24
CA GLU A 68 27.58 7.76 2.60
C GLU A 68 27.48 9.20 3.12
N ALA A 69 27.20 9.34 4.41
CA ALA A 69 27.21 10.65 5.06
C ALA A 69 28.66 11.07 5.37
N GLU A 70 28.97 12.33 5.07
CA GLU A 70 30.29 12.91 5.27
C GLU A 70 30.20 14.31 5.90
N ASP A 71 31.29 14.77 6.52
CA ASP A 71 31.30 16.05 7.23
C ASP A 71 31.06 17.23 6.28
N GLY A 72 30.14 18.12 6.67
CA GLY A 72 29.80 19.30 5.85
C GLY A 72 28.87 19.00 4.67
N LEU A 73 28.26 17.81 4.65
CA LEU A 73 27.20 17.47 3.70
C LEU A 73 25.89 18.19 4.07
N PHE A 74 25.28 18.84 3.09
CA PHE A 74 23.95 19.42 3.16
C PHE A 74 23.00 18.55 2.37
N VAL A 75 21.89 18.19 2.99
CA VAL A 75 20.90 17.28 2.42
C VAL A 75 19.56 17.98 2.38
N ARG A 76 18.88 17.91 1.23
CA ARG A 76 17.50 18.30 1.09
C ARG A 76 16.67 17.08 0.73
N ALA A 77 15.74 16.74 1.61
CA ALA A 77 14.80 15.65 1.44
C ALA A 77 13.37 16.19 1.35
N GLY A 78 12.57 15.63 0.45
CA GLY A 78 11.13 15.86 0.45
C GLY A 78 10.49 15.09 1.61
N GLU A 79 9.59 15.73 2.35
CA GLU A 79 8.76 15.01 3.33
C GLU A 79 7.63 14.28 2.60
N TYR A 80 7.63 12.96 2.71
CA TYR A 80 6.51 12.15 2.25
C TYR A 80 5.38 12.21 3.29
N ALA A 81 4.23 12.77 2.93
CA ALA A 81 3.07 12.92 3.82
C ALA A 81 2.26 11.62 4.03
N GLY A 82 2.74 10.47 3.56
CA GLY A 82 1.98 9.22 3.58
C GLY A 82 0.89 9.20 2.51
N GLY A 83 0.83 8.14 1.71
CA GLY A 83 -0.36 7.82 0.91
C GLY A 83 -1.39 7.08 1.78
N GLY A 84 -2.66 7.04 1.38
CA GLY A 84 -3.65 6.14 2.02
C GLY A 84 -4.63 6.78 3.01
N LEU A 85 -4.79 8.11 3.00
CA LEU A 85 -5.84 8.80 3.78
C LEU A 85 -7.19 8.89 3.06
N THR A 86 -7.20 8.63 1.77
CA THR A 86 -8.39 8.79 0.92
C THR A 86 -9.28 7.56 1.05
N GLU A 87 -10.46 7.72 1.62
CA GLU A 87 -11.55 6.74 1.60
C GLU A 87 -12.57 7.18 0.55
N GLY A 88 -13.17 6.22 -0.15
CA GLY A 88 -14.41 6.47 -0.89
C GLY A 88 -15.54 6.81 0.08
N GLU A 89 -16.59 7.49 -0.39
CA GLU A 89 -17.82 7.72 0.37
C GLU A 89 -18.52 6.38 0.64
N LEU A 90 -18.08 5.69 1.69
CA LEU A 90 -18.83 4.59 2.28
C LEU A 90 -19.98 5.22 3.08
N GLY A 91 -21.20 4.71 2.88
CA GLY A 91 -22.41 5.23 3.52
C GLY A 91 -22.31 5.33 5.05
N ALA A 92 -23.32 5.95 5.69
CA ALA A 92 -23.34 6.18 7.14
C ALA A 92 -22.91 4.93 7.92
N ALA A 93 -21.83 5.07 8.70
CA ALA A 93 -21.21 3.95 9.42
C ALA A 93 -22.20 3.33 10.40
N GLU A 94 -22.32 2.00 10.37
CA GLU A 94 -23.03 1.24 11.41
C GLU A 94 -22.33 1.50 12.76
N CYS A 95 -23.07 2.05 13.72
CA CYS A 95 -22.54 2.50 15.00
C CYS A 95 -23.44 2.04 16.13
N ASP A 96 -22.86 1.42 17.17
CA ASP A 96 -23.62 0.92 18.33
C ASP A 96 -23.98 2.03 19.34
N GLY A 97 -23.57 3.28 19.09
CA GLY A 97 -23.86 4.43 19.96
C GLY A 97 -23.06 4.47 21.26
N GLU A 98 -21.90 3.82 21.30
CA GLU A 98 -21.05 3.75 22.48
C GLU A 98 -20.40 5.11 22.79
N GLU A 99 -20.43 5.56 24.05
CA GLU A 99 -19.75 6.80 24.42
C GLU A 99 -18.23 6.63 24.52
N GLY A 100 -17.49 7.63 24.04
CA GLY A 100 -16.04 7.73 24.12
C GLY A 100 -15.39 8.04 22.77
N ILE A 101 -14.06 8.10 22.78
CA ILE A 101 -13.25 8.28 21.57
C ILE A 101 -12.49 6.99 21.29
N GLY A 102 -12.39 6.64 20.01
CA GLY A 102 -11.59 5.51 19.55
C GLY A 102 -10.66 5.88 18.40
N LEU A 103 -9.65 5.05 18.18
CA LEU A 103 -8.68 5.20 17.11
C LEU A 103 -8.65 3.93 16.26
N ALA A 104 -9.01 4.05 14.98
CA ALA A 104 -8.74 3.00 14.00
C ALA A 104 -7.31 3.18 13.47
N VAL A 105 -6.56 2.08 13.38
CA VAL A 105 -5.17 2.03 12.94
C VAL A 105 -5.03 0.97 11.86
N ASP A 106 -4.48 1.35 10.73
CA ASP A 106 -4.09 0.47 9.65
C ASP A 106 -2.56 0.44 9.56
N ILE A 107 -1.95 -0.68 9.95
CA ILE A 107 -0.51 -0.87 9.92
C ILE A 107 -0.12 -1.48 8.58
N GLY A 108 0.08 -0.63 7.59
CA GLY A 108 0.68 -1.01 6.32
C GLY A 108 2.20 -1.17 6.43
N THR A 109 2.78 -1.91 5.47
CA THR A 109 4.24 -2.12 5.42
C THR A 109 4.98 -0.79 5.25
N THR A 110 4.49 0.12 4.40
CA THR A 110 5.13 1.42 4.16
C THR A 110 4.52 2.55 5.00
N THR A 111 3.22 2.50 5.29
CA THR A 111 2.49 3.59 5.92
C THR A 111 1.61 3.06 7.04
N VAL A 112 1.57 3.78 8.16
CA VAL A 112 0.58 3.58 9.22
C VAL A 112 -0.45 4.68 9.12
N ALA A 113 -1.73 4.33 8.93
CA ALA A 113 -2.82 5.27 8.80
C ALA A 113 -3.73 5.23 10.02
N TYR A 114 -4.26 6.40 10.40
CA TYR A 114 -5.01 6.62 11.62
C TYR A 114 -6.32 7.35 11.35
N ALA A 115 -7.39 6.93 12.01
CA ALA A 115 -8.66 7.67 12.06
C ALA A 115 -9.17 7.78 13.49
N LEU A 116 -9.10 8.98 14.05
CA LEU A 116 -9.67 9.32 15.36
C LEU A 116 -11.18 9.51 15.19
N CYS A 117 -11.97 8.79 15.98
CA CYS A 117 -13.42 8.74 15.80
C CYS A 117 -14.16 8.96 17.12
N ASP A 118 -15.27 9.71 17.06
CA ASP A 118 -16.29 9.70 18.10
C ASP A 118 -17.07 8.37 18.03
N LEU A 119 -17.03 7.57 19.10
CA LEU A 119 -17.61 6.23 19.11
C LEU A 119 -19.15 6.22 19.09
N LYS A 120 -19.78 7.36 19.41
CA LYS A 120 -21.24 7.47 19.55
C LYS A 120 -21.88 7.79 18.20
N SER A 121 -21.33 8.76 17.50
CA SER A 121 -21.80 9.24 16.21
C SER A 121 -21.12 8.53 15.03
N GLY A 122 -19.95 7.92 15.26
CA GLY A 122 -19.09 7.42 14.19
C GLY A 122 -18.36 8.52 13.41
N ALA A 123 -18.47 9.78 13.84
CA ALA A 123 -17.83 10.90 13.17
C ALA A 123 -16.30 10.81 13.27
N VAL A 124 -15.63 11.00 12.14
CA VAL A 124 -14.16 11.09 12.09
C VAL A 124 -13.75 12.51 12.50
N LEU A 125 -12.97 12.60 13.57
CA LEU A 125 -12.48 13.85 14.14
C LEU A 125 -11.16 14.30 13.49
N GLU A 126 -10.26 13.36 13.23
CA GLU A 126 -8.98 13.61 12.55
C GLU A 126 -8.52 12.34 11.82
N LYS A 127 -7.89 12.52 10.66
CA LYS A 127 -7.13 11.46 9.98
C LYS A 127 -5.69 11.91 9.80
N CYS A 128 -4.75 11.00 9.96
CA CYS A 128 -3.36 11.22 9.63
C CYS A 128 -2.71 9.92 9.17
N ALA A 129 -1.61 10.03 8.44
CA ALA A 129 -0.80 8.91 8.01
C ALA A 129 0.67 9.27 8.14
N GLU A 130 1.49 8.29 8.49
CA GLU A 130 2.93 8.45 8.69
C GLU A 130 3.67 7.26 8.08
N LEU A 131 4.93 7.44 7.66
CA LEU A 131 5.73 6.29 7.23
C LEU A 131 5.93 5.32 8.40
N ASN A 132 5.81 4.03 8.12
CA ASN A 132 6.01 3.00 9.12
C ASN A 132 7.48 2.99 9.57
N ARG A 133 7.72 3.26 10.86
CA ARG A 133 9.09 3.34 11.44
C ARG A 133 9.86 2.02 11.38
N GLN A 134 9.18 0.91 11.12
CA GLN A 134 9.82 -0.38 10.87
C GLN A 134 10.62 -0.41 9.55
N ALA A 135 10.48 0.60 8.68
CA ALA A 135 11.24 0.72 7.44
C ALA A 135 12.77 0.70 7.66
N SER A 136 13.26 1.12 8.83
CA SER A 136 14.67 1.07 9.19
C SER A 136 15.23 -0.35 9.38
N PHE A 137 14.36 -1.34 9.61
CA PHE A 137 14.74 -2.74 9.82
C PHE A 137 14.51 -3.62 8.58
N GLY A 138 13.80 -3.09 7.58
CA GLY A 138 13.43 -3.81 6.38
C GLY A 138 12.38 -3.04 5.58
N ALA A 139 12.52 -3.05 4.26
CA ALA A 139 11.59 -2.33 3.38
C ALA A 139 10.32 -3.09 3.03
N ASP A 140 10.33 -4.40 3.21
CA ASP A 140 9.23 -5.29 2.90
C ASP A 140 9.00 -6.27 4.07
N VAL A 141 7.91 -7.04 3.96
CA VAL A 141 7.52 -8.01 4.98
C VAL A 141 8.63 -9.04 5.24
N ILE A 142 9.24 -9.58 4.18
CA ILE A 142 10.24 -10.65 4.28
C ILE A 142 11.53 -10.16 4.97
N SER A 143 12.04 -8.99 4.57
CA SER A 143 13.23 -8.41 5.20
C SER A 143 13.01 -8.09 6.68
N ARG A 144 11.79 -7.70 7.08
CA ARG A 144 11.45 -7.53 8.50
C ARG A 144 11.36 -8.84 9.26
N ILE A 145 10.82 -9.91 8.65
CA ILE A 145 10.84 -11.26 9.24
C ILE A 145 12.28 -11.70 9.48
N MET A 146 13.15 -11.55 8.48
CA MET A 146 14.57 -11.88 8.63
C MET A 146 15.24 -11.06 9.74
N SER A 147 15.00 -9.74 9.78
CA SER A 147 15.54 -8.88 10.84
C SER A 147 15.05 -9.28 12.23
N ALA A 148 13.79 -9.70 12.35
CA ALA A 148 13.25 -10.23 13.60
C ALA A 148 13.96 -11.53 14.02
N GLU A 149 14.20 -12.45 13.08
CA GLU A 149 14.95 -13.70 13.30
C GLU A 149 16.42 -13.44 13.69
N GLU A 150 17.00 -12.32 13.24
CA GLU A 150 18.35 -11.86 13.60
C GLU A 150 18.43 -11.19 14.98
N GLY A 151 17.32 -11.15 15.73
CA GLY A 151 17.25 -10.64 17.09
C GLY A 151 16.65 -9.23 17.22
N ASN A 152 16.13 -8.64 16.14
CA ASN A 152 15.51 -7.31 16.18
C ASN A 152 13.99 -7.34 16.42
N ALA A 153 13.42 -8.48 16.81
CA ALA A 153 11.97 -8.63 17.01
C ALA A 153 11.40 -7.60 18.00
N ASP A 154 12.04 -7.43 19.16
CA ASP A 154 11.63 -6.45 20.18
C ASP A 154 11.77 -5.01 19.68
N LEU A 155 12.78 -4.72 18.85
CA LEU A 155 13.00 -3.39 18.27
C LEU A 155 11.95 -3.05 17.22
N LEU A 156 11.58 -4.02 16.37
CA LEU A 156 10.50 -3.90 15.40
C LEU A 156 9.14 -3.66 16.08
N ALA A 157 8.87 -4.37 17.18
CA ALA A 157 7.67 -4.18 18.00
C ALA A 157 7.66 -2.79 18.66
N ALA A 158 8.79 -2.39 19.27
CA ALA A 158 8.95 -1.09 19.90
C ALA A 158 8.81 0.07 18.90
N ALA A 159 9.32 -0.09 17.67
CA ALA A 159 9.23 0.93 16.63
C ALA A 159 7.78 1.24 16.25
N VAL A 160 6.97 0.22 15.98
CA VAL A 160 5.56 0.42 15.59
C VAL A 160 4.69 0.84 16.78
N ARG A 161 4.89 0.25 17.97
CA ARG A 161 4.14 0.64 19.18
C ARG A 161 4.47 2.07 19.61
N GLY A 162 5.75 2.43 19.61
CA GLY A 162 6.20 3.77 19.96
C GLY A 162 5.67 4.82 18.98
N GLN A 163 5.61 4.50 17.69
CA GLN A 163 4.97 5.36 16.69
C GLN A 163 3.49 5.59 17.02
N ILE A 164 2.73 4.51 17.21
CA ILE A 164 1.29 4.58 17.48
C ILE A 164 1.02 5.33 18.80
N GLU A 165 1.83 5.10 19.84
CA GLU A 165 1.70 5.79 21.13
C GLU A 165 1.96 7.29 20.99
N GLU A 166 3.01 7.69 20.27
CA GLU A 166 3.29 9.11 20.00
C GLU A 166 2.13 9.79 19.28
N THR A 167 1.57 9.13 18.25
CA THR A 167 0.38 9.62 17.54
C THR A 167 -0.83 9.69 18.49
N ILE A 168 -1.05 8.70 19.36
CA ILE A 168 -2.12 8.72 20.38
C ILE A 168 -1.96 9.93 21.30
N LEU A 169 -0.77 10.17 21.84
CA LEU A 169 -0.52 11.27 22.76
C LEU A 169 -0.76 12.63 22.09
N ARG A 170 -0.27 12.79 20.85
CA ARG A 170 -0.50 13.99 20.03
C ARG A 170 -1.99 14.23 19.78
N LEU A 171 -2.74 13.20 19.37
CA LEU A 171 -4.17 13.31 19.12
C LEU A 171 -4.95 13.62 20.39
N LYS A 172 -4.56 13.02 21.52
CA LYS A 172 -5.18 13.31 22.83
C LYS A 172 -4.98 14.77 23.24
N GLU A 173 -3.78 15.31 23.02
CA GLU A 173 -3.49 16.72 23.29
C GLU A 173 -4.32 17.64 22.35
N ASN A 174 -4.25 17.40 21.05
CA ASN A 174 -4.94 18.21 20.02
C ASN A 174 -6.47 18.29 20.23
N HIS A 175 -7.08 17.19 20.67
CA HIS A 175 -8.54 17.09 20.87
C HIS A 175 -8.96 17.14 22.35
N SER A 176 -8.04 17.43 23.27
CA SER A 176 -8.30 17.47 24.72
C SER A 176 -8.95 16.19 25.27
N ILE A 177 -8.53 15.02 24.76
CA ILE A 177 -9.07 13.71 25.12
C ILE A 177 -8.37 13.19 26.38
N LYS A 178 -9.15 12.98 27.44
CA LYS A 178 -8.63 12.42 28.69
C LYS A 178 -8.22 10.95 28.55
N GLU A 179 -9.09 10.15 27.95
CA GLU A 179 -8.93 8.71 27.82
C GLU A 179 -9.34 8.26 26.42
N LEU A 180 -8.50 7.44 25.80
CA LEU A 180 -8.82 6.77 24.55
C LEU A 180 -9.41 5.40 24.90
N LYS A 181 -10.68 5.19 24.54
CA LYS A 181 -11.42 4.01 25.01
C LYS A 181 -11.06 2.76 24.22
N LYS A 182 -10.94 2.88 22.91
CA LYS A 182 -10.62 1.76 22.01
C LYS A 182 -9.57 2.16 20.99
N VAL A 183 -8.66 1.25 20.72
CA VAL A 183 -7.85 1.24 19.52
C VAL A 183 -8.21 -0.03 18.75
N ALA A 184 -8.57 0.07 17.49
CA ALA A 184 -8.74 -1.08 16.61
C ALA A 184 -7.61 -1.09 15.58
N VAL A 185 -6.99 -2.24 15.37
CA VAL A 185 -5.77 -2.40 14.57
C VAL A 185 -6.00 -3.45 13.49
N CYS A 186 -5.77 -3.07 12.22
CA CYS A 186 -5.61 -3.98 11.10
C CYS A 186 -4.22 -3.84 10.47
N GLY A 187 -3.94 -4.72 9.52
CA GLY A 187 -2.70 -4.80 8.76
C GLY A 187 -2.49 -6.22 8.26
N ASN A 188 -1.49 -6.41 7.41
CA ASN A 188 -1.12 -7.76 7.00
C ASN A 188 -0.65 -8.57 8.22
N THR A 189 -0.71 -9.90 8.10
CA THR A 189 -0.47 -10.81 9.23
C THR A 189 0.87 -10.57 9.91
N THR A 190 1.95 -10.33 9.15
CA THR A 190 3.26 -10.02 9.75
C THR A 190 3.24 -8.72 10.54
N MET A 191 2.62 -7.66 10.04
CA MET A 191 2.54 -6.38 10.77
C MET A 191 1.82 -6.53 12.11
N LEU A 192 0.75 -7.33 12.17
CA LEU A 192 0.04 -7.63 13.41
C LEU A 192 0.89 -8.44 14.39
N HIS A 193 1.69 -9.40 13.90
CA HIS A 193 2.59 -10.18 14.76
C HIS A 193 3.71 -9.31 15.35
N LEU A 194 4.34 -8.48 14.52
CA LEU A 194 5.35 -7.53 15.01
C LEU A 194 4.74 -6.54 16.00
N PHE A 195 3.54 -6.03 15.73
CA PHE A 195 2.82 -5.16 16.67
C PHE A 195 2.50 -5.90 17.99
N CYS A 196 2.12 -7.18 17.95
CA CYS A 196 1.84 -7.98 19.14
C CYS A 196 3.10 -8.51 19.84
N GLY A 197 4.29 -8.39 19.23
CA GLY A 197 5.53 -8.96 19.76
C GLY A 197 5.54 -10.49 19.70
N GLU A 198 4.83 -11.05 18.73
CA GLU A 198 4.72 -12.49 18.50
C GLU A 198 5.80 -12.97 17.52
N ASP A 199 6.12 -14.26 17.57
CA ASP A 199 7.08 -14.86 16.65
C ASP A 199 6.55 -14.81 15.20
N VAL A 200 7.41 -14.32 14.29
CA VAL A 200 7.13 -14.20 12.85
C VAL A 200 7.84 -15.25 12.01
N SER A 201 8.71 -16.07 12.61
CA SER A 201 9.55 -17.03 11.86
C SER A 201 8.72 -18.03 11.04
N GLY A 202 7.59 -18.47 11.61
CA GLY A 202 6.66 -19.39 10.94
C GLY A 202 5.99 -18.80 9.69
N ILE A 203 5.86 -17.47 9.59
CA ILE A 203 5.24 -16.79 8.45
C ILE A 203 6.19 -16.81 7.24
N GLY A 204 7.50 -16.64 7.46
CA GLY A 204 8.50 -16.59 6.40
C GLY A 204 8.98 -17.96 5.89
N ARG A 205 8.58 -19.05 6.56
CA ARG A 205 9.09 -20.41 6.29
C ARG A 205 7.95 -21.36 6.00
N TYR A 206 8.06 -22.15 4.93
CA TYR A 206 7.10 -23.21 4.63
C TYR A 206 6.92 -24.12 5.86
N PRO A 207 5.68 -24.39 6.32
CA PRO A 207 4.40 -24.23 5.62
C PRO A 207 3.66 -22.90 5.88
N PHE A 208 4.37 -21.81 6.12
CA PHE A 208 3.86 -20.43 6.25
C PHE A 208 2.79 -20.29 7.33
N THR A 209 3.11 -20.74 8.54
CA THR A 209 2.18 -20.81 9.66
C THR A 209 2.35 -19.59 10.58
N PRO A 210 1.36 -18.69 10.66
CA PRO A 210 1.38 -17.60 11.63
C PRO A 210 1.16 -18.11 13.06
N ALA A 211 1.64 -17.37 14.05
CA ALA A 211 1.39 -17.66 15.46
C ALA A 211 -0.10 -17.47 15.82
N PHE A 212 -0.78 -16.56 15.11
CA PHE A 212 -2.21 -16.33 15.28
C PHE A 212 -2.90 -15.79 14.03
N THR A 213 -4.19 -16.05 13.93
CA THR A 213 -5.09 -15.43 12.94
C THR A 213 -6.41 -14.99 13.55
N GLU A 214 -6.71 -15.44 14.77
CA GLU A 214 -7.92 -15.08 15.49
C GLU A 214 -7.92 -13.62 15.98
N TYR A 215 -9.12 -13.08 16.16
CA TYR A 215 -9.31 -11.80 16.81
C TYR A 215 -8.78 -11.83 18.25
N ARG A 216 -8.12 -10.74 18.66
CA ARG A 216 -7.60 -10.59 20.03
C ARG A 216 -8.05 -9.27 20.63
N ARG A 217 -8.45 -9.34 21.91
CA ARG A 217 -8.71 -8.16 22.75
C ARG A 217 -7.62 -8.08 23.80
N LEU A 218 -6.85 -7.00 23.75
CA LEU A 218 -5.75 -6.70 24.66
C LEU A 218 -6.09 -5.43 25.44
N SER A 219 -5.46 -5.23 26.59
CA SER A 219 -5.39 -3.91 27.23
C SER A 219 -4.27 -3.08 26.61
N GLY A 220 -4.37 -1.75 26.65
CA GLY A 220 -3.30 -0.88 26.16
C GLY A 220 -1.95 -1.16 26.84
N ALA A 221 -1.96 -1.51 28.13
CA ALA A 221 -0.75 -1.86 28.88
C ALA A 221 0.01 -3.08 28.31
N GLN A 222 -0.69 -4.06 27.72
CA GLN A 222 -0.05 -5.24 27.12
C GLN A 222 0.78 -4.91 25.87
N VAL A 223 0.45 -3.80 25.19
CA VAL A 223 1.12 -3.37 23.96
C VAL A 223 1.76 -1.98 24.10
N GLY A 224 1.83 -1.44 25.33
CA GLY A 224 2.46 -0.15 25.61
C GLY A 224 1.71 1.07 25.06
N LEU A 225 0.38 1.00 24.95
CA LEU A 225 -0.46 2.08 24.45
C LEU A 225 -1.33 2.71 25.53
N SER A 226 -1.51 4.04 25.48
CA SER A 226 -2.37 4.85 26.34
C SER A 226 -3.85 4.76 25.97
N ALA A 227 -4.38 3.52 25.93
CA ALA A 227 -5.77 3.19 25.63
C ALA A 227 -6.34 2.13 26.58
N ALA A 228 -7.65 2.16 26.84
CA ALA A 228 -8.30 1.16 27.69
C ALA A 228 -8.30 -0.23 27.04
N GLU A 229 -8.66 -0.29 25.75
CA GLU A 229 -8.74 -1.53 24.99
C GLU A 229 -8.05 -1.43 23.63
N VAL A 230 -7.39 -2.52 23.22
CA VAL A 230 -6.79 -2.67 21.90
C VAL A 230 -7.36 -3.93 21.25
N HIS A 231 -7.95 -3.76 20.08
CA HIS A 231 -8.64 -4.79 19.31
C HIS A 231 -7.81 -5.12 18.08
N ILE A 232 -7.27 -6.33 18.01
CA ILE A 232 -6.52 -6.83 16.86
C ILE A 232 -7.50 -7.58 15.97
N LEU A 233 -7.71 -7.06 14.77
CA LEU A 233 -8.63 -7.69 13.81
C LEU A 233 -8.06 -9.02 13.29
N PRO A 234 -8.93 -9.96 12.90
CA PRO A 234 -8.51 -11.31 12.52
C PRO A 234 -7.94 -11.36 11.09
N SER A 235 -6.94 -12.21 10.89
CA SER A 235 -6.35 -12.54 9.58
C SER A 235 -6.95 -13.84 9.03
N VAL A 236 -6.71 -14.13 7.75
CA VAL A 236 -7.08 -15.44 7.15
C VAL A 236 -5.88 -16.38 7.13
N SER A 237 -4.72 -15.90 6.68
CA SER A 237 -3.51 -16.72 6.49
C SER A 237 -2.24 -15.90 6.74
N ALA A 238 -1.07 -16.50 6.50
CA ALA A 238 0.21 -15.77 6.50
C ALA A 238 0.25 -14.60 5.49
N TYR A 239 -0.45 -14.74 4.35
CA TYR A 239 -0.37 -13.79 3.22
C TYR A 239 -1.61 -12.92 3.05
N VAL A 240 -2.71 -13.23 3.74
CA VAL A 240 -3.94 -12.44 3.73
C VAL A 240 -4.30 -12.07 5.16
N GLY A 241 -4.06 -10.80 5.48
CA GLY A 241 -4.21 -10.27 6.82
C GLY A 241 -5.56 -9.64 7.13
N ALA A 242 -5.61 -8.96 8.26
CA ALA A 242 -6.82 -8.31 8.75
C ALA A 242 -7.15 -7.02 7.99
N ASP A 243 -6.18 -6.45 7.29
CA ASP A 243 -6.38 -5.37 6.31
C ASP A 243 -7.40 -5.77 5.23
N ILE A 244 -7.25 -6.96 4.65
CA ILE A 244 -8.17 -7.47 3.61
C ILE A 244 -9.52 -7.86 4.20
N VAL A 245 -9.53 -8.46 5.40
CA VAL A 245 -10.79 -8.77 6.10
C VAL A 245 -11.55 -7.50 6.43
N ALA A 246 -10.87 -6.48 6.96
CA ALA A 246 -11.47 -5.17 7.23
C ALA A 246 -11.97 -4.53 5.93
N GLY A 247 -11.16 -4.51 4.87
CA GLY A 247 -11.55 -4.02 3.56
C GLY A 247 -12.80 -4.71 3.00
N ALA A 248 -12.92 -6.02 3.17
CA ALA A 248 -14.08 -6.78 2.74
C ALA A 248 -15.35 -6.40 3.52
N ILE A 249 -15.23 -6.11 4.83
CA ILE A 249 -16.35 -5.58 5.64
C ILE A 249 -16.76 -4.18 5.17
N ALA A 250 -15.80 -3.31 4.84
CA ALA A 250 -16.08 -1.99 4.27
C ALA A 250 -16.80 -2.08 2.93
N ALA A 251 -16.36 -3.00 2.08
CA ALA A 251 -16.95 -3.28 0.78
C ALA A 251 -18.31 -4.02 0.85
N GLY A 252 -18.69 -4.56 2.02
CA GLY A 252 -19.92 -5.30 2.20
C GLY A 252 -19.91 -6.73 1.65
N LEU A 253 -18.72 -7.30 1.41
CA LEU A 253 -18.54 -8.68 0.92
C LEU A 253 -19.08 -9.73 1.89
N ASP A 254 -19.29 -9.39 3.16
CA ASP A 254 -19.99 -10.25 4.13
C ASP A 254 -21.49 -10.44 3.82
N ARG A 255 -22.05 -9.63 2.91
CA ARG A 255 -23.49 -9.59 2.58
C ARG A 255 -23.77 -9.75 1.09
N GLU A 256 -22.86 -9.27 0.25
CA GLU A 256 -23.05 -9.23 -1.20
C GLU A 256 -22.03 -10.11 -1.91
N GLU A 257 -22.45 -10.72 -3.03
CA GLU A 257 -21.56 -11.45 -3.90
C GLU A 257 -20.70 -10.45 -4.68
N ALA A 258 -19.40 -10.47 -4.43
CA ALA A 258 -18.45 -9.51 -4.96
C ALA A 258 -17.02 -10.00 -4.80
N LEU A 259 -16.10 -9.31 -5.45
CA LEU A 259 -14.67 -9.50 -5.31
C LEU A 259 -14.03 -8.18 -4.91
N LEU A 260 -13.22 -8.21 -3.86
CA LEU A 260 -12.35 -7.10 -3.44
C LEU A 260 -10.93 -7.40 -3.90
N VAL A 261 -10.30 -6.43 -4.53
CA VAL A 261 -8.87 -6.45 -4.86
C VAL A 261 -8.20 -5.25 -4.19
N ASP A 262 -7.20 -5.51 -3.35
CA ASP A 262 -6.24 -4.51 -2.93
C ASP A 262 -5.01 -4.58 -3.83
N ILE A 263 -4.74 -3.50 -4.56
CA ILE A 263 -3.62 -3.43 -5.50
C ILE A 263 -2.49 -2.63 -4.84
N GLY A 264 -1.52 -3.37 -4.30
CA GLY A 264 -0.25 -2.85 -3.80
C GLY A 264 0.94 -3.60 -4.38
N THR A 265 2.01 -3.72 -3.61
CA THR A 265 3.16 -4.60 -3.94
C THR A 265 2.72 -6.04 -4.16
N ASN A 266 1.74 -6.49 -3.38
CA ASN A 266 0.99 -7.72 -3.65
C ASN A 266 -0.40 -7.35 -4.19
N GLY A 267 -1.00 -8.27 -4.94
CA GLY A 267 -2.43 -8.22 -5.21
C GLY A 267 -3.17 -9.13 -4.25
N GLU A 268 -3.57 -8.60 -3.11
CA GLU A 268 -4.42 -9.33 -2.18
C GLU A 268 -5.89 -9.20 -2.60
N MET A 269 -6.64 -10.29 -2.46
CA MET A 269 -8.00 -10.33 -2.98
C MET A 269 -8.86 -11.33 -2.20
N LEU A 270 -10.14 -10.98 -2.05
CA LEU A 270 -11.16 -11.79 -1.39
C LEU A 270 -12.42 -11.78 -2.24
N ALA A 271 -12.97 -12.96 -2.52
CA ALA A 271 -14.21 -13.13 -3.23
C ALA A 271 -15.25 -13.81 -2.36
N HIS A 272 -16.50 -13.35 -2.49
CA HIS A 272 -17.67 -13.98 -1.91
C HIS A 272 -18.67 -14.33 -3.01
N ALA A 273 -19.11 -15.57 -3.04
CA ALA A 273 -20.25 -15.99 -3.85
C ALA A 273 -20.92 -17.23 -3.27
N HIS A 274 -22.24 -17.28 -3.35
CA HIS A 274 -23.06 -18.41 -2.92
C HIS A 274 -22.75 -18.88 -1.49
N GLY A 275 -22.40 -17.94 -0.61
CA GLY A 275 -22.02 -18.22 0.79
C GLY A 275 -20.61 -18.80 0.97
N LYS A 276 -19.81 -18.91 -0.09
CA LYS A 276 -18.40 -19.32 -0.05
C LYS A 276 -17.50 -18.09 -0.08
N PHE A 277 -16.51 -18.06 0.82
CA PHE A 277 -15.47 -17.04 0.86
C PHE A 277 -14.13 -17.66 0.47
N VAL A 278 -13.44 -17.07 -0.49
CA VAL A 278 -12.10 -17.47 -0.90
C VAL A 278 -11.21 -16.24 -0.97
N CYS A 279 -9.94 -16.38 -0.60
CA CYS A 279 -8.97 -15.31 -0.75
C CYS A 279 -7.65 -15.81 -1.31
N THR A 280 -6.85 -14.87 -1.82
CA THR A 280 -5.49 -15.15 -2.25
C THR A 280 -4.63 -13.89 -2.21
N SER A 281 -3.34 -14.06 -2.45
CA SER A 281 -2.37 -12.98 -2.63
C SER A 281 -1.48 -13.31 -3.84
N THR A 282 -1.33 -12.35 -4.74
CA THR A 282 -0.52 -12.47 -5.95
C THR A 282 0.76 -11.64 -5.83
N ALA A 283 1.88 -12.18 -6.30
CA ALA A 283 3.13 -11.42 -6.37
C ALA A 283 3.13 -10.50 -7.61
N ALA A 284 2.38 -9.38 -7.55
CA ALA A 284 2.33 -8.40 -8.63
C ALA A 284 3.62 -7.58 -8.74
N GLY A 285 4.30 -7.36 -7.62
CA GLY A 285 5.45 -6.48 -7.54
C GLY A 285 5.06 -4.99 -7.44
N PRO A 286 5.98 -4.12 -7.05
CA PRO A 286 5.66 -2.75 -6.63
C PRO A 286 5.51 -1.76 -7.81
N CYS A 287 5.18 -2.27 -8.99
CA CYS A 287 5.05 -1.52 -10.25
C CYS A 287 4.06 -0.35 -10.11
N PHE A 288 2.86 -0.63 -9.56
CA PHE A 288 1.81 0.37 -9.36
C PHE A 288 2.13 1.40 -8.27
N GLU A 289 3.12 1.12 -7.43
CA GLU A 289 3.67 2.09 -6.47
C GLU A 289 4.84 2.90 -7.03
N GLY A 290 5.10 2.78 -8.34
CA GLY A 290 6.17 3.47 -9.05
C GLY A 290 7.56 2.87 -8.86
N ALA A 291 7.72 1.73 -8.17
CA ALA A 291 9.01 1.05 -8.13
C ALA A 291 9.21 0.16 -9.36
N ASN A 292 10.46 -0.01 -9.78
CA ASN A 292 10.85 -0.71 -11.02
C ASN A 292 10.32 -0.07 -12.32
N ILE A 293 9.82 1.16 -12.24
CA ILE A 293 9.47 1.99 -13.39
C ILE A 293 10.48 3.15 -13.43
N GLU A 294 11.10 3.41 -14.58
CA GLU A 294 12.27 4.31 -14.67
C GLU A 294 11.97 5.74 -14.22
N CYS A 295 10.82 6.27 -14.63
CA CYS A 295 10.28 7.54 -14.15
C CYS A 295 9.21 7.37 -13.05
N GLY A 296 9.09 6.18 -12.45
CA GLY A 296 8.05 5.84 -11.51
C GLY A 296 8.19 6.55 -10.16
N THR A 297 7.06 6.94 -9.59
CA THR A 297 6.96 7.50 -8.23
C THR A 297 5.65 7.08 -7.57
N GLY A 298 5.54 7.26 -6.26
CA GLY A 298 4.27 7.09 -5.55
C GLY A 298 3.27 8.21 -5.88
N GLY A 299 2.04 8.12 -5.36
CA GLY A 299 1.06 9.20 -5.46
C GLY A 299 1.43 10.41 -4.62
N VAL A 300 2.34 11.26 -5.12
CA VAL A 300 2.84 12.48 -4.47
C VAL A 300 2.66 13.70 -5.36
N ALA A 301 2.72 14.89 -4.77
CA ALA A 301 2.68 16.14 -5.52
C ALA A 301 3.73 16.15 -6.66
N GLY A 302 3.28 16.49 -7.87
CA GLY A 302 4.10 16.48 -9.09
C GLY A 302 4.22 15.10 -9.77
N ALA A 303 3.63 14.04 -9.22
CA ALA A 303 3.48 12.78 -9.95
C ALA A 303 2.41 12.93 -11.04
N ILE A 304 2.70 12.48 -12.25
CA ILE A 304 1.72 12.37 -13.33
C ILE A 304 0.70 11.31 -12.93
N ASP A 305 -0.57 11.70 -12.80
CA ASP A 305 -1.69 10.87 -12.37
C ASP A 305 -2.71 10.56 -13.45
N GLY A 306 -2.67 11.29 -14.57
CA GLY A 306 -3.52 11.04 -15.72
C GLY A 306 -2.81 11.38 -17.03
N VAL A 307 -3.07 10.59 -18.06
CA VAL A 307 -2.52 10.79 -19.41
C VAL A 307 -3.62 10.61 -20.44
N SER A 308 -3.72 11.55 -21.38
CA SER A 308 -4.75 11.54 -22.40
C SER A 308 -4.18 11.93 -23.76
N LEU A 309 -4.84 11.46 -24.82
CA LEU A 309 -4.50 11.77 -26.20
C LEU A 309 -5.71 12.39 -26.90
N SER A 310 -5.57 13.63 -27.36
CA SER A 310 -6.59 14.35 -28.12
C SER A 310 -5.98 15.06 -29.32
N GLY A 311 -6.51 14.83 -30.52
CA GLY A 311 -6.02 15.46 -31.76
C GLY A 311 -4.55 15.17 -32.06
N GLY A 312 -4.02 14.00 -31.66
CA GLY A 312 -2.60 13.64 -31.82
C GLY A 312 -1.66 14.31 -30.81
N LYS A 313 -2.19 15.08 -29.86
CA LYS A 313 -1.42 15.74 -28.81
C LYS A 313 -1.61 15.03 -27.47
N ILE A 314 -0.51 14.64 -26.83
CA ILE A 314 -0.48 14.09 -25.48
C ILE A 314 -0.70 15.24 -24.48
N SER A 315 -1.56 15.01 -23.50
CA SER A 315 -1.80 15.89 -22.35
C SER A 315 -1.79 15.06 -21.08
N TYR A 316 -1.36 15.66 -19.97
CA TYR A 316 -1.26 14.98 -18.68
C TYR A 316 -1.71 15.89 -17.54
N THR A 317 -2.10 15.27 -16.43
CA THR A 317 -2.33 15.94 -15.15
C THR A 317 -1.24 15.54 -14.15
N THR A 318 -1.07 16.34 -13.11
CA THR A 318 -0.20 16.01 -11.97
C THR A 318 -0.94 16.20 -10.66
N ILE A 319 -0.62 15.36 -9.67
CA ILE A 319 -1.14 15.53 -8.31
C ILE A 319 -0.69 16.89 -7.78
N GLY A 320 -1.65 17.69 -7.30
CA GLY A 320 -1.40 19.04 -6.80
C GLY A 320 -1.12 20.09 -7.87
N GLY A 321 -1.12 19.75 -9.16
CA GLY A 321 -0.85 20.70 -10.26
C GLY A 321 0.61 21.19 -10.33
N GLU A 322 1.51 20.52 -9.62
CA GLU A 322 2.94 20.83 -9.58
C GLU A 322 3.67 20.37 -10.85
N PRO A 323 4.87 20.89 -11.16
CA PRO A 323 5.69 20.41 -12.27
C PRO A 323 5.92 18.88 -12.20
N PRO A 324 5.93 18.17 -13.35
CA PRO A 324 6.07 16.73 -13.36
C PRO A 324 7.45 16.31 -12.85
N ARG A 325 7.48 15.33 -11.94
CA ARG A 325 8.71 14.76 -11.36
C ARG A 325 8.80 13.23 -11.51
N GLY A 326 7.74 12.61 -12.01
CA GLY A 326 7.62 11.18 -12.24
C GLY A 326 6.19 10.80 -12.60
N ILE A 327 5.91 9.52 -12.70
CA ILE A 327 4.58 8.96 -13.02
C ILE A 327 4.13 8.01 -11.90
N CYS A 328 2.88 8.14 -11.45
CA CYS A 328 2.29 7.20 -10.48
C CYS A 328 1.62 6.02 -11.22
N GLY A 329 1.18 5.01 -10.47
CA GLY A 329 0.56 3.82 -11.08
C GLY A 329 -0.69 4.13 -11.93
N ALA A 330 -1.50 5.12 -11.55
CA ALA A 330 -2.67 5.51 -12.34
C ALA A 330 -2.26 6.16 -13.67
N GLY A 331 -1.32 7.11 -13.61
CA GLY A 331 -0.74 7.71 -14.81
C GLY A 331 -0.07 6.69 -15.72
N LEU A 332 0.55 5.64 -15.16
CA LEU A 332 1.15 4.55 -15.92
C LEU A 332 0.10 3.74 -16.70
N VAL A 333 -1.02 3.40 -16.07
CA VAL A 333 -2.15 2.72 -16.72
C VAL A 333 -2.67 3.56 -17.89
N ASP A 334 -2.89 4.86 -17.66
CA ASP A 334 -3.35 5.79 -18.68
C ASP A 334 -2.35 5.95 -19.84
N ALA A 335 -1.06 6.07 -19.52
CA ALA A 335 -0.01 6.19 -20.52
C ALA A 335 0.04 4.97 -21.43
N LEU A 336 -0.04 3.76 -20.86
CA LEU A 336 -0.04 2.52 -21.63
C LEU A 336 -1.31 2.37 -22.47
N ALA A 337 -2.48 2.75 -21.94
CA ALA A 337 -3.71 2.79 -22.71
C ALA A 337 -3.61 3.74 -23.91
N VAL A 338 -2.97 4.90 -23.74
CA VAL A 338 -2.68 5.84 -24.83
C VAL A 338 -1.72 5.22 -25.83
N MET A 339 -0.62 4.62 -25.37
CA MET A 339 0.41 4.02 -26.23
C MET A 339 -0.17 2.91 -27.12
N LEU A 340 -1.01 2.03 -26.55
CA LEU A 340 -1.76 1.01 -27.30
C LEU A 340 -2.69 1.65 -28.33
N LYS A 341 -3.50 2.63 -27.91
CA LYS A 341 -4.48 3.28 -28.79
C LYS A 341 -3.82 4.01 -29.97
N SER A 342 -2.62 4.56 -29.77
CA SER A 342 -1.87 5.27 -30.81
C SER A 342 -0.94 4.39 -31.64
N GLY A 343 -0.86 3.08 -31.35
CA GLY A 343 0.07 2.16 -32.02
C GLY A 343 1.55 2.46 -31.73
N VAL A 344 1.86 3.03 -30.57
CA VAL A 344 3.27 3.18 -30.12
C VAL A 344 3.80 1.83 -29.65
N ILE A 345 2.93 1.02 -29.02
CA ILE A 345 3.20 -0.38 -28.72
C ILE A 345 2.10 -1.25 -29.31
N ASP A 346 2.47 -2.47 -29.71
CA ASP A 346 1.57 -3.52 -30.16
C ASP A 346 0.92 -4.29 -28.98
N GLU A 347 0.09 -5.29 -29.28
CA GLU A 347 -0.54 -6.16 -28.30
C GLU A 347 0.45 -7.00 -27.48
N THR A 348 1.65 -7.26 -28.01
CA THR A 348 2.72 -7.93 -27.27
C THR A 348 3.44 -6.99 -26.31
N GLY A 349 3.17 -5.67 -26.41
CA GLY A 349 3.82 -4.61 -25.67
C GLY A 349 5.14 -4.15 -26.28
N ALA A 350 5.48 -4.60 -27.48
CA ALA A 350 6.69 -4.18 -28.18
C ALA A 350 6.50 -2.79 -28.77
N PHE A 351 7.51 -1.93 -28.65
CA PHE A 351 7.53 -0.65 -29.35
C PHE A 351 7.62 -0.87 -30.86
N GLU A 352 6.71 -0.24 -31.61
CA GLU A 352 6.72 -0.25 -33.08
C GLU A 352 7.92 0.56 -33.62
N GLU A 353 8.17 1.74 -33.04
CA GLU A 353 9.31 2.60 -33.35
C GLU A 353 9.85 3.29 -32.10
N GLY A 354 11.19 3.42 -32.02
CA GLY A 354 11.87 4.06 -30.89
C GLY A 354 11.98 3.19 -29.65
N GLU A 355 12.46 3.77 -28.54
CA GLU A 355 12.68 3.05 -27.28
C GLU A 355 11.96 3.73 -26.08
N LYS A 356 11.38 4.91 -26.30
CA LYS A 356 10.79 5.75 -25.25
C LYS A 356 9.56 6.49 -25.76
N PHE A 357 8.51 6.50 -24.94
CA PHE A 357 7.33 7.32 -25.12
C PHE A 357 7.38 8.51 -24.16
N GLU A 358 7.66 9.70 -24.70
CA GLU A 358 7.73 10.94 -23.92
C GLU A 358 6.34 11.47 -23.60
N ILE A 359 6.05 11.69 -22.31
CA ILE A 359 4.78 12.23 -21.83
C ILE A 359 4.90 13.74 -21.64
N GLY A 360 5.93 14.17 -20.90
CA GLY A 360 6.20 15.58 -20.64
C GLY A 360 7.13 15.84 -19.47
N GLY A 361 7.84 16.97 -19.50
CA GLY A 361 8.76 17.40 -18.43
C GLY A 361 9.91 16.43 -18.14
N GLY A 362 10.33 15.64 -19.14
CA GLY A 362 11.36 14.61 -19.01
C GLY A 362 10.86 13.28 -18.44
N VAL A 363 9.55 13.13 -18.23
CA VAL A 363 8.91 11.86 -17.85
C VAL A 363 8.55 11.08 -19.11
N TYR A 364 9.01 9.82 -19.18
CA TYR A 364 8.80 8.91 -20.29
C TYR A 364 8.49 7.48 -19.80
N ILE A 365 8.02 6.64 -20.72
CA ILE A 365 7.86 5.19 -20.53
C ILE A 365 8.80 4.47 -21.49
N SER A 366 9.57 3.49 -20.99
CA SER A 366 10.44 2.65 -21.82
C SER A 366 9.88 1.25 -22.04
N GLN A 367 10.48 0.49 -22.96
CA GLN A 367 10.14 -0.92 -23.20
C GLN A 367 10.22 -1.78 -21.92
N LYS A 368 11.17 -1.46 -21.04
CA LYS A 368 11.34 -2.14 -19.75
C LYS A 368 10.16 -1.85 -18.81
N ASP A 369 9.68 -0.61 -18.78
CA ASP A 369 8.53 -0.22 -17.98
C ASP A 369 7.26 -0.93 -18.46
N VAL A 370 7.05 -1.02 -19.78
CA VAL A 370 5.96 -1.80 -20.39
C VAL A 370 6.04 -3.25 -19.91
N ARG A 371 7.22 -3.86 -19.95
CA ARG A 371 7.40 -5.26 -19.51
C ARG A 371 7.10 -5.45 -18.02
N ASN A 372 7.54 -4.53 -17.17
CA ASN A 372 7.24 -4.58 -15.73
C ASN A 372 5.75 -4.42 -15.45
N TYR A 373 5.07 -3.57 -16.21
CA TYR A 373 3.61 -3.46 -16.15
C TYR A 373 2.92 -4.76 -16.55
N GLN A 374 3.32 -5.40 -17.65
CA GLN A 374 2.74 -6.68 -18.10
C GLN A 374 2.82 -7.79 -17.05
N LEU A 375 3.98 -7.90 -16.37
CA LEU A 375 4.16 -8.89 -15.31
C LEU A 375 3.22 -8.62 -14.12
N ALA A 376 3.10 -7.35 -13.71
CA ALA A 376 2.27 -6.95 -12.58
C ALA A 376 0.77 -7.10 -12.90
N LYS A 377 0.33 -6.56 -14.05
CA LYS A 377 -1.08 -6.61 -14.47
C LYS A 377 -1.55 -8.04 -14.72
N SER A 378 -0.70 -8.91 -15.28
CA SER A 378 -1.05 -10.32 -15.48
C SER A 378 -1.23 -11.06 -14.15
N ALA A 379 -0.40 -10.77 -13.13
CA ALA A 379 -0.55 -11.37 -11.81
C ALA A 379 -1.90 -11.01 -11.18
N ILE A 380 -2.27 -9.71 -11.21
CA ILE A 380 -3.55 -9.22 -10.68
C ILE A 380 -4.72 -9.84 -11.46
N TYR A 381 -4.73 -9.70 -12.79
CA TYR A 381 -5.83 -10.18 -13.61
C TYR A 381 -6.05 -11.69 -13.48
N SER A 382 -4.97 -12.48 -13.48
CA SER A 382 -5.02 -13.94 -13.31
C SER A 382 -5.51 -14.33 -11.92
N GLY A 383 -5.09 -13.60 -10.88
CA GLY A 383 -5.62 -13.77 -9.53
C GLY A 383 -7.14 -13.54 -9.48
N ILE A 384 -7.63 -12.46 -10.10
CA ILE A 384 -9.07 -12.17 -10.20
C ILE A 384 -9.81 -13.33 -10.86
N ARG A 385 -9.31 -13.83 -12.00
CA ARG A 385 -9.95 -14.92 -12.75
C ARG A 385 -10.02 -16.22 -11.97
N VAL A 386 -8.89 -16.65 -11.41
CA VAL A 386 -8.83 -17.87 -10.60
C VAL A 386 -9.75 -17.73 -9.40
N LEU A 387 -9.67 -16.61 -8.67
CA LEU A 387 -10.47 -16.44 -7.46
C LEU A 387 -11.98 -16.38 -7.76
N ALA A 388 -12.39 -15.69 -8.82
CA ALA A 388 -13.77 -15.67 -9.29
C ALA A 388 -14.25 -17.09 -9.63
N ALA A 389 -13.47 -17.86 -10.39
CA ALA A 389 -13.81 -19.24 -10.74
C ALA A 389 -13.92 -20.14 -9.49
N ARG A 390 -12.99 -20.03 -8.53
CA ARG A 390 -12.99 -20.81 -7.27
C ARG A 390 -14.15 -20.44 -6.34
N ALA A 391 -14.65 -19.19 -6.42
CA ALA A 391 -15.83 -18.71 -5.72
C ALA A 391 -17.14 -19.12 -6.43
N GLY A 392 -17.11 -19.35 -7.75
CA GLY A 392 -18.29 -19.56 -8.58
C GLY A 392 -18.88 -18.26 -9.14
N LEU A 393 -18.10 -17.17 -9.20
CA LEU A 393 -18.49 -15.89 -9.81
C LEU A 393 -18.23 -15.91 -11.31
N THR A 394 -19.20 -15.38 -12.06
CA THR A 394 -18.99 -15.02 -13.46
C THR A 394 -18.45 -13.60 -13.54
N LEU A 395 -17.36 -13.38 -14.29
CA LEU A 395 -16.74 -12.04 -14.39
C LEU A 395 -17.71 -10.96 -14.85
N ALA A 396 -18.65 -11.27 -15.75
CA ALA A 396 -19.64 -10.32 -16.27
C ALA A 396 -20.62 -9.78 -15.21
N GLU A 397 -20.94 -10.58 -14.20
CA GLU A 397 -21.91 -10.23 -13.15
C GLU A 397 -21.23 -9.89 -11.82
N MET A 398 -19.90 -9.99 -11.78
CA MET A 398 -19.10 -9.77 -10.59
C MET A 398 -19.01 -8.29 -10.26
N ARG A 399 -19.51 -7.91 -9.08
CA ARG A 399 -19.18 -6.62 -8.48
C ARG A 399 -17.73 -6.62 -8.04
N LEU A 400 -16.96 -5.67 -8.56
CA LEU A 400 -15.53 -5.54 -8.32
C LEU A 400 -15.25 -4.30 -7.48
N TYR A 401 -14.71 -4.51 -6.30
CA TYR A 401 -14.21 -3.44 -5.45
C TYR A 401 -12.70 -3.33 -5.57
N ILE A 402 -12.21 -2.12 -5.76
CA ILE A 402 -10.77 -1.84 -5.86
C ILE A 402 -10.36 -0.96 -4.68
N ALA A 403 -9.41 -1.48 -3.91
CA ALA A 403 -8.75 -0.81 -2.80
C ALA A 403 -7.28 -0.53 -3.14
N GLY A 404 -6.61 0.15 -2.21
CA GLY A 404 -5.21 0.52 -2.32
C GLY A 404 -5.01 1.91 -2.91
N GLY A 405 -3.78 2.42 -2.79
CA GLY A 405 -3.42 3.79 -3.19
C GLY A 405 -3.59 4.06 -4.70
N LEU A 406 -3.57 3.01 -5.53
CA LEU A 406 -3.82 3.10 -6.97
C LEU A 406 -5.28 3.41 -7.28
N GLY A 407 -6.22 2.76 -6.58
CA GLY A 407 -7.63 2.71 -6.97
C GLY A 407 -8.28 4.09 -7.12
N PHE A 408 -7.91 5.06 -6.28
CA PHE A 408 -8.53 6.39 -6.25
C PHE A 408 -8.38 7.18 -7.55
N TYR A 409 -7.22 7.06 -8.23
CA TYR A 409 -6.92 7.77 -9.48
C TYR A 409 -7.08 6.87 -10.71
N LEU A 410 -7.38 5.58 -10.51
CA LEU A 410 -7.40 4.60 -11.58
C LEU A 410 -8.62 4.79 -12.49
N ASP A 411 -8.39 5.10 -13.76
CA ASP A 411 -9.43 5.04 -14.79
C ASP A 411 -9.78 3.57 -15.09
N GLY A 412 -11.02 3.19 -14.79
CA GLY A 412 -11.50 1.82 -14.95
C GLY A 412 -11.54 1.35 -16.40
N GLU A 413 -11.74 2.24 -17.37
CA GLU A 413 -11.75 1.90 -18.80
C GLU A 413 -10.34 1.64 -19.30
N ASN A 414 -9.37 2.48 -18.92
CA ASN A 414 -7.97 2.29 -19.29
C ASN A 414 -7.37 1.07 -18.60
N ALA A 415 -7.73 0.79 -17.35
CA ALA A 415 -7.34 -0.43 -16.65
C ALA A 415 -7.83 -1.71 -17.36
N ARG A 416 -9.01 -1.67 -18.03
CA ARG A 416 -9.50 -2.79 -18.85
C ARG A 416 -8.76 -2.91 -20.16
N LYS A 417 -8.57 -1.80 -20.87
CA LYS A 417 -7.85 -1.77 -22.17
C LYS A 417 -6.42 -2.27 -22.04
N THR A 418 -5.82 -2.08 -20.87
CA THR A 418 -4.46 -2.53 -20.56
C THR A 418 -4.43 -3.94 -19.96
N GLY A 419 -5.59 -4.59 -19.77
CA GLY A 419 -5.71 -5.94 -19.24
C GLY A 419 -5.36 -6.07 -17.75
N LEU A 420 -5.41 -4.97 -16.98
CA LEU A 420 -5.31 -5.01 -15.51
C LEU A 420 -6.61 -5.53 -14.89
N LEU A 421 -7.76 -5.15 -15.47
CA LEU A 421 -9.08 -5.54 -14.99
C LEU A 421 -9.88 -6.29 -16.08
N PRO A 422 -10.77 -7.23 -15.72
CA PRO A 422 -11.71 -7.87 -16.65
C PRO A 422 -12.53 -6.86 -17.42
N ALA A 423 -12.71 -7.01 -18.74
CA ALA A 423 -13.51 -6.10 -19.55
C ALA A 423 -15.01 -6.22 -19.23
N GLU A 424 -15.44 -7.41 -18.81
CA GLU A 424 -16.83 -7.85 -18.67
C GLU A 424 -17.56 -7.19 -17.50
N ASN A 425 -16.86 -6.62 -16.51
CA ASN A 425 -17.45 -6.05 -15.29
C ASN A 425 -17.60 -4.52 -15.30
N ALA A 426 -17.67 -3.87 -16.47
CA ALA A 426 -17.64 -2.40 -16.62
C ALA A 426 -18.67 -1.63 -15.78
N PRO A 427 -19.94 -2.08 -15.68
CA PRO A 427 -20.92 -1.37 -14.88
C PRO A 427 -20.83 -1.69 -13.38
N LEU A 428 -19.96 -2.60 -12.94
CA LEU A 428 -19.97 -3.17 -11.59
C LEU A 428 -18.70 -2.88 -10.78
N GLN A 429 -17.87 -1.93 -11.22
CA GLN A 429 -16.65 -1.53 -10.53
C GLN A 429 -16.91 -0.42 -9.50
N THR A 430 -16.29 -0.50 -8.33
CA THR A 430 -16.33 0.57 -7.32
C THR A 430 -14.97 0.72 -6.64
N VAL A 431 -14.49 1.94 -6.53
CA VAL A 431 -13.22 2.26 -5.86
C VAL A 431 -13.50 2.66 -4.40
N ILE A 432 -12.80 2.03 -3.45
CA ILE A 432 -13.02 2.25 -2.01
C ILE A 432 -11.89 3.09 -1.37
N GLY A 433 -10.73 3.23 -2.02
CA GLY A 433 -9.56 3.89 -1.41
C GLY A 433 -8.97 3.02 -0.28
N ASN A 434 -8.66 3.60 0.89
CA ASN A 434 -8.19 2.83 2.05
C ASN A 434 -9.34 2.05 2.71
N ALA A 435 -9.68 0.90 2.10
CA ALA A 435 -10.71 0.00 2.58
C ALA A 435 -10.36 -0.61 3.96
N ALA A 436 -9.08 -0.87 4.23
CA ALA A 436 -8.61 -1.44 5.49
C ALA A 436 -8.94 -0.51 6.67
N LEU A 437 -8.57 0.77 6.59
CA LEU A 437 -8.86 1.76 7.64
C LEU A 437 -10.37 1.99 7.81
N ALA A 438 -11.12 2.05 6.71
CA ALA A 438 -12.56 2.17 6.75
C ALA A 438 -13.24 0.97 7.44
N GLY A 439 -12.81 -0.24 7.11
CA GLY A 439 -13.29 -1.48 7.72
C GLY A 439 -12.94 -1.59 9.20
N THR A 440 -11.74 -1.15 9.57
CA THR A 440 -11.29 -1.12 10.96
C THR A 440 -12.12 -0.16 11.79
N ARG A 441 -12.46 1.00 11.23
CA ARG A 441 -13.41 1.92 11.86
C ARG A 441 -14.79 1.27 12.05
N LEU A 442 -15.33 0.60 11.03
CA LEU A 442 -16.61 -0.11 11.16
C LEU A 442 -16.58 -1.16 12.27
N CYS A 443 -15.52 -1.98 12.33
CA CYS A 443 -15.35 -3.00 13.37
C CYS A 443 -15.18 -2.38 14.77
N MET A 444 -14.58 -1.20 14.87
CA MET A 444 -14.44 -0.46 16.14
C MET A 444 -15.78 0.10 16.63
N LEU A 445 -16.60 0.62 15.70
CA LEU A 445 -17.87 1.29 15.97
C LEU A 445 -19.05 0.33 16.17
N SER A 446 -18.98 -0.88 15.60
CA SER A 446 -20.06 -1.86 15.69
C SER A 446 -19.55 -3.26 16.05
N LYS A 447 -20.09 -3.80 17.14
CA LYS A 447 -19.87 -5.20 17.55
C LYS A 447 -20.33 -6.17 16.48
N ARG A 448 -21.43 -5.86 15.77
CA ARG A 448 -21.93 -6.70 14.68
C ARG A 448 -20.97 -6.68 13.49
N ALA A 449 -20.37 -5.53 13.16
CA ALA A 449 -19.32 -5.49 12.13
C ALA A 449 -18.11 -6.33 12.53
N LEU A 450 -17.66 -6.22 13.79
CA LEU A 450 -16.57 -7.04 14.31
C LEU A 450 -16.87 -8.55 14.28
N GLU A 451 -18.07 -8.97 14.71
CA GLU A 451 -18.50 -10.37 14.67
C GLU A 451 -18.50 -10.92 13.23
N ARG A 452 -18.91 -10.10 12.26
CA ARG A 452 -18.87 -10.47 10.84
C ARG A 452 -17.43 -10.56 10.32
N ALA A 453 -16.54 -9.66 10.73
CA ALA A 453 -15.11 -9.75 10.40
C ALA A 453 -14.49 -11.06 10.92
N VAL A 454 -14.79 -11.42 12.17
CA VAL A 454 -14.35 -12.69 12.79
C VAL A 454 -14.89 -13.90 12.06
N ARG A 455 -16.18 -13.89 11.71
CA ARG A 455 -16.79 -14.97 10.92
C ARG A 455 -16.15 -15.08 9.54
N LEU A 456 -16.02 -13.95 8.84
CA LEU A 456 -15.46 -13.88 7.50
C LEU A 456 -14.04 -14.45 7.49
N ALA A 457 -13.16 -13.98 8.38
CA ALA A 457 -11.80 -14.48 8.48
C ALA A 457 -11.73 -15.99 8.72
N LYS A 458 -12.60 -16.51 9.59
CA LYS A 458 -12.65 -17.93 9.94
C LYS A 458 -13.20 -18.83 8.81
N GLU A 459 -14.17 -18.34 8.05
CA GLU A 459 -14.84 -19.10 6.99
C GLU A 459 -14.15 -18.96 5.62
N THR A 460 -13.21 -18.03 5.48
CA THR A 460 -12.48 -17.80 4.23
C THR A 460 -11.43 -18.88 4.00
N GLU A 461 -11.51 -19.52 2.84
CA GLU A 461 -10.50 -20.45 2.34
C GLU A 461 -9.38 -19.69 1.62
N TYR A 462 -8.13 -19.89 2.05
CA TYR A 462 -6.97 -19.35 1.35
C TYR A 462 -6.58 -20.26 0.18
N ILE A 463 -6.49 -19.69 -1.02
CA ILE A 463 -6.04 -20.37 -2.24
C ILE A 463 -4.58 -20.01 -2.50
N ASP A 464 -3.70 -21.01 -2.43
CA ASP A 464 -2.29 -20.87 -2.81
C ASP A 464 -2.13 -20.98 -4.33
N LEU A 465 -1.98 -19.83 -4.98
CA LEU A 465 -1.84 -19.74 -6.43
C LEU A 465 -0.54 -20.37 -6.95
N SER A 466 0.49 -20.52 -6.11
CA SER A 466 1.73 -21.19 -6.52
C SER A 466 1.54 -22.70 -6.71
N ALA A 467 0.52 -23.26 -6.06
CA ALA A 467 0.12 -24.66 -6.19
C ALA A 467 -1.13 -24.83 -7.09
N ASP A 468 -1.72 -23.74 -7.59
CA ASP A 468 -2.89 -23.77 -8.47
C ASP A 468 -2.45 -24.00 -9.92
N ALA A 469 -2.91 -25.11 -10.50
CA ALA A 469 -2.54 -25.50 -11.86
C ALA A 469 -3.02 -24.49 -12.92
N ASP A 470 -4.13 -23.79 -12.67
CA ASP A 470 -4.74 -22.88 -13.63
C ASP A 470 -4.06 -21.51 -13.61
N PHE A 471 -3.43 -21.12 -12.49
CA PHE A 471 -2.87 -19.79 -12.33
C PHE A 471 -1.71 -19.49 -13.30
N MET A 472 -0.81 -20.45 -13.52
CA MET A 472 0.34 -20.23 -14.42
C MET A 472 -0.09 -20.07 -15.88
N ASP A 473 -1.10 -20.83 -16.31
CA ASP A 473 -1.65 -20.73 -17.66
C ASP A 473 -2.36 -19.39 -17.85
N GLU A 474 -3.15 -18.95 -16.86
CA GLU A 474 -3.73 -17.62 -16.83
C GLU A 474 -2.65 -16.53 -16.85
N TYR A 475 -1.61 -16.66 -16.03
CA TYR A 475 -0.53 -15.66 -15.93
C TYR A 475 0.23 -15.49 -17.24
N ILE A 476 0.47 -16.57 -17.97
CA ILE A 476 1.13 -16.50 -19.28
C ILE A 476 0.16 -15.95 -20.32
N GLY A 477 -1.08 -16.43 -20.34
CA GLY A 477 -2.11 -16.02 -21.30
C GLY A 477 -2.47 -14.54 -21.20
N ASN A 478 -2.50 -13.99 -19.98
CA ASN A 478 -2.87 -12.60 -19.72
C ASN A 478 -1.67 -11.63 -19.76
N MET A 479 -0.51 -12.05 -20.27
CA MET A 479 0.70 -11.21 -20.31
C MET A 479 0.65 -10.13 -21.39
N GLY A 480 0.12 -10.46 -22.58
CA GLY A 480 -0.12 -9.50 -23.67
C GLY A 480 -1.30 -8.56 -23.36
N PHE A 481 -1.48 -7.50 -24.14
CA PHE A 481 -2.57 -6.53 -24.03
C PHE A 481 -3.82 -6.92 -24.82
N GLU A 482 -3.85 -8.12 -25.41
CA GLU A 482 -5.01 -8.61 -26.14
C GLU A 482 -6.27 -8.58 -25.26
N SER A 483 -7.30 -7.88 -25.74
CA SER A 483 -8.64 -7.99 -25.20
C SER A 483 -9.15 -9.39 -25.52
N GLY A 484 -9.49 -10.18 -24.50
CA GLY A 484 -9.99 -11.53 -24.67
C GLY A 484 -11.17 -11.62 -25.64
N GLU A 485 -10.86 -11.91 -26.90
CA GLU A 485 -11.77 -12.47 -27.89
C GLU A 485 -10.98 -13.55 -28.63
N ASN A 486 -11.06 -14.78 -28.12
CA ASN A 486 -11.03 -15.99 -28.94
C ASN A 486 -12.17 -16.90 -28.48
#